data_AF-A0A4Y8C836-F1
#
_entry.id   AF-A0A4Y8C836-F1
#
_cell.length_a   1.000
_cell.length_b   1.000
_cell.length_c   1.000
_cell.angle_alpha   90.00
_cell.angle_beta   90.00
_cell.angle_gamma   90.00
#
_symmetry.space_group_name_H-M   'P 1'
#
loop_
_entity.id
_entity.type
_entity.pdbx_description
1 polymer ?
#
loop_
_entity_poly.entity_id
_entity_poly.type
_entity_poly.pdbx_seq_one_letter_code
_entity_poly.pdbx_strand_id
1 'polypeptide(L)'
;LSIFAVCDGNDFVLLPAAQDHKKLLDNDQGPNTGGMGAYAPSSLANESLLRKVQKDIILPTLAGMKKEGAEFCGVLFIGAMIVGNKPYVLEFNVRFGDP
;
A
#
# COMPACT_ATOMS: atom_id res chain seq x y z
N LEU A 1 1.26 -2.54 -6.49
CA LEU A 1 0.57 -3.25 -5.40
C LEU A 1 0.13 -2.22 -4.38
N SER A 2 -1.14 -2.25 -3.99
CA SER A 2 -1.73 -1.33 -3.01
C SER A 2 -1.86 -2.03 -1.68
N ILE A 3 -1.25 -1.46 -0.64
CA ILE A 3 -1.21 -2.03 0.71
C ILE A 3 -1.80 -1.01 1.68
N PHE A 4 -2.69 -1.46 2.55
CA PHE A 4 -3.42 -0.58 3.47
C PHE A 4 -3.21 -1.02 4.91
N ALA A 5 -2.71 -0.10 5.74
CA ALA A 5 -2.63 -0.28 7.17
C ALA A 5 -3.60 0.67 7.86
N VAL A 6 -4.47 0.13 8.71
CA VAL A 6 -5.30 0.94 9.62
C VAL A 6 -4.48 1.15 10.89
N CYS A 7 -4.17 2.41 11.18
CA CYS A 7 -3.27 2.82 12.26
C CYS A 7 -4.03 3.59 13.33
N ASP A 8 -3.64 3.42 14.59
CA ASP A 8 -4.25 4.12 15.74
C ASP A 8 -3.32 5.17 16.39
N GLY A 9 -2.15 5.42 15.78
CA GLY A 9 -1.08 6.28 16.31
C GLY A 9 0.04 5.51 17.02
N ASN A 10 -0.17 4.25 17.39
CA ASN A 10 0.82 3.42 18.07
C ASN A 10 1.06 2.06 17.40
N ASP A 11 0.00 1.42 16.91
CA ASP A 11 0.03 0.13 16.24
C ASP A 11 -0.80 0.18 14.95
N PHE A 12 -0.85 -0.93 14.21
CA PHE A 12 -1.60 -1.03 12.98
C PHE A 12 -2.14 -2.44 12.70
N VAL A 13 -3.22 -2.50 11.92
CA VAL A 13 -3.74 -3.73 11.31
C VAL A 13 -3.62 -3.63 9.80
N LEU A 14 -3.06 -4.67 9.18
CA LEU A 14 -3.00 -4.78 7.72
C LEU A 14 -4.30 -5.32 7.15
N LEU A 15 -4.79 -4.67 6.10
CA LEU A 15 -5.86 -5.20 5.25
C LEU A 15 -5.27 -6.07 4.12
N PRO A 16 -6.07 -6.96 3.50
CA PRO A 16 -5.65 -7.70 2.32
C PRO A 16 -5.12 -6.75 1.24
N ALA A 17 -3.93 -7.04 0.71
CA ALA A 17 -3.35 -6.22 -0.34
C ALA A 17 -4.21 -6.29 -1.62
N ALA A 18 -4.37 -5.15 -2.27
CA ALA A 18 -5.14 -5.02 -3.50
C ALA A 18 -4.24 -4.73 -4.69
N GLN A 19 -4.75 -5.01 -5.88
CA GLN A 19 -4.18 -4.54 -7.13
C GLN A 19 -5.25 -3.76 -7.88
N ASP A 20 -4.93 -2.54 -8.27
CA ASP A 20 -5.76 -1.75 -9.17
C ASP A 20 -5.27 -1.89 -10.62
N HIS A 21 -6.16 -1.60 -11.56
CA HIS A 21 -5.83 -1.38 -12.96
C HIS A 21 -6.08 0.07 -13.34
N LYS A 22 -5.01 0.87 -13.53
CA LYS A 22 -5.13 2.29 -13.91
C LYS A 22 -5.38 2.55 -15.39
N LYS A 23 -5.20 1.55 -16.25
CA LYS A 23 -5.19 1.73 -17.70
C LYS A 23 -6.60 1.75 -18.27
N LEU A 24 -6.90 2.78 -19.07
CA LEU A 24 -8.25 3.02 -19.59
C LEU A 24 -8.79 1.88 -20.46
N LEU A 25 -7.90 1.16 -21.16
CA LEU A 25 -8.27 0.11 -22.11
C LEU A 25 -7.76 -1.26 -21.65
N ASP A 26 -8.38 -2.31 -22.18
CA ASP A 26 -8.01 -3.70 -21.93
C ASP A 26 -6.51 -3.97 -22.17
N ASN A 27 -5.96 -4.95 -21.45
CA ASN A 27 -4.56 -5.37 -21.53
C ASN A 27 -3.57 -4.25 -21.20
N ASP A 28 -3.93 -3.42 -20.22
CA ASP A 28 -3.13 -2.32 -19.69
C ASP A 28 -2.70 -1.29 -20.76
N GLN A 29 -3.59 -1.01 -21.72
CA GLN A 29 -3.35 -0.05 -22.80
C GLN A 29 -3.99 1.33 -22.54
N GLY A 30 -3.52 2.33 -23.27
CA GLY A 30 -4.06 3.70 -23.20
C GLY A 30 -3.52 4.55 -22.04
N PRO A 31 -4.13 5.73 -21.81
CA PRO A 31 -3.72 6.65 -20.76
C PRO A 31 -4.02 6.09 -19.36
N ASN A 32 -3.35 6.63 -18.35
CA ASN A 32 -3.68 6.32 -16.96
C ASN A 32 -4.96 7.06 -16.53
N THR A 33 -5.74 6.42 -15.68
CA THR A 33 -6.95 6.91 -15.03
C THR A 33 -6.74 6.90 -13.50
N GLY A 34 -7.78 7.25 -12.73
CA GLY A 34 -7.79 7.00 -11.27
C GLY A 34 -7.73 5.50 -10.94
N GLY A 35 -8.33 4.69 -11.81
CA GLY A 35 -8.51 3.25 -11.72
C GLY A 35 -9.73 2.86 -12.57
N MET A 36 -9.68 1.67 -13.16
CA MET A 36 -10.78 1.07 -13.91
C MET A 36 -11.41 -0.10 -13.16
N GLY A 37 -10.77 -0.52 -12.07
CA GLY A 37 -11.18 -1.63 -11.24
C GLY A 37 -10.04 -2.09 -10.33
N ALA A 38 -10.40 -2.83 -9.29
CA ALA A 38 -9.45 -3.41 -8.36
C ALA A 38 -9.94 -4.76 -7.84
N TYR A 39 -9.02 -5.58 -7.36
CA TYR A 39 -9.34 -6.83 -6.68
C TYR A 39 -8.45 -7.06 -5.46
N ALA A 40 -8.99 -7.80 -4.49
CA ALA A 40 -8.29 -8.25 -3.29
C ALA A 40 -8.81 -9.64 -2.86
N PRO A 41 -7.96 -10.53 -2.32
CA PRO A 41 -6.51 -10.38 -2.14
C PRO A 41 -5.73 -10.51 -3.46
N SER A 42 -4.67 -9.74 -3.64
CA SER A 42 -3.76 -9.90 -4.77
C SER A 42 -2.89 -11.15 -4.61
N SER A 43 -2.81 -11.98 -5.66
CA SER A 43 -1.94 -13.16 -5.70
C SER A 43 -0.44 -12.84 -5.59
N LEU A 44 -0.05 -11.57 -5.84
CA LEU A 44 1.33 -11.10 -5.67
C LEU A 44 1.72 -10.92 -4.20
N ALA A 45 0.75 -10.80 -3.29
CA ALA A 45 0.96 -10.50 -1.88
C ALA A 45 1.11 -11.75 -1.02
N ASN A 46 2.23 -12.46 -1.19
CA ASN A 46 2.56 -13.60 -0.32
C ASN A 46 2.97 -13.13 1.10
N GLU A 47 2.92 -14.05 2.07
CA GLU A 47 3.25 -13.73 3.47
C GLU A 47 4.66 -13.17 3.65
N SER A 48 5.64 -13.68 2.91
CA SER A 48 7.03 -13.20 2.98
C SER A 48 7.13 -11.73 2.56
N LEU A 49 6.42 -11.34 1.50
CA LEU A 49 6.36 -9.96 1.03
C LEU A 49 5.68 -9.07 2.06
N LEU A 50 4.54 -9.50 2.60
CA LEU A 50 3.80 -8.72 3.60
C LEU A 50 4.63 -8.49 4.87
N ARG A 51 5.38 -9.50 5.33
CA ARG A 51 6.32 -9.33 6.47
C ARG A 51 7.41 -8.30 6.17
N LYS A 52 7.96 -8.27 4.95
CA LYS A 52 8.94 -7.24 4.54
C LYS A 52 8.31 -5.86 4.53
N VAL A 53 7.09 -5.72 4.02
CA VAL A 53 6.38 -4.43 4.02
C VAL A 53 6.13 -3.94 5.45
N GLN A 54 5.72 -4.82 6.36
CA GLN A 54 5.56 -4.46 7.77
C GLN A 54 6.87 -3.97 8.39
N LYS A 55 7.93 -4.78 8.25
CA LYS A 55 9.22 -4.55 8.89
C LYS A 55 9.98 -3.37 8.31
N ASP A 56 10.03 -3.28 6.99
CA ASP A 56 10.94 -2.38 6.27
C ASP A 56 10.26 -1.08 5.83
N ILE A 57 8.92 -1.01 5.88
CA ILE A 57 8.15 0.18 5.45
C ILE A 57 7.22 0.67 6.57
N ILE A 58 6.23 -0.11 7.00
CA ILE A 58 5.17 0.40 7.91
C ILE A 58 5.73 0.78 9.28
N LEU A 59 6.43 -0.14 9.95
CA LEU A 59 7.01 0.09 11.27
C LEU A 59 7.96 1.30 11.29
N PRO A 60 8.95 1.43 10.39
CA PRO A 60 9.83 2.60 10.39
C PRO A 60 9.10 3.89 10.02
N THR A 61 8.11 3.86 9.13
CA THR A 61 7.28 5.05 8.82
C THR A 61 6.54 5.54 10.05
N LEU A 62 5.81 4.67 10.75
CA LEU A 62 5.06 5.06 11.95
C LEU A 62 5.98 5.52 13.08
N ALA A 63 7.13 4.84 13.28
CA ALA A 63 8.12 5.24 14.26
C ALA A 63 8.73 6.63 13.94
N GLY A 64 9.01 6.91 12.67
CA GLY A 64 9.49 8.22 12.22
C GLY A 64 8.48 9.32 12.47
N MET A 65 7.23 9.11 12.05
CA MET A 65 6.13 10.05 12.28
C MET A 65 5.91 10.35 13.76
N LYS A 66 5.94 9.32 14.62
CA LYS A 66 5.86 9.47 16.07
C LYS A 66 7.02 10.28 16.65
N LYS A 67 8.24 10.03 16.19
CA LYS A 67 9.45 10.77 16.62
C LYS A 67 9.38 12.25 16.25
N GLU A 68 8.70 12.59 15.15
CA GLU A 68 8.46 13.96 14.71
C GLU A 68 7.26 14.63 15.39
N GLY A 69 6.58 13.94 16.32
CA GLY A 69 5.38 14.45 16.99
C GLY A 69 4.15 14.50 16.08
N ALA A 70 4.15 13.74 14.99
CA ALA A 70 3.10 13.67 13.98
C ALA A 70 2.51 12.25 13.91
N GLU A 71 2.09 11.71 15.05
CA GLU A 71 1.53 10.35 15.15
C GLU A 71 0.37 10.15 14.16
N PHE A 72 0.40 9.05 13.42
CA PHE A 72 -0.57 8.80 12.36
C PHE A 72 -1.71 7.90 12.82
N CYS A 73 -2.93 8.42 12.81
CA CYS A 73 -4.16 7.68 13.05
C CYS A 73 -5.06 7.76 11.80
N GLY A 74 -5.47 6.62 11.26
CA GLY A 74 -6.26 6.55 10.03
C GLY A 74 -5.79 5.43 9.11
N VAL A 75 -5.93 5.64 7.79
CA VAL A 75 -5.55 4.63 6.78
C VAL A 75 -4.27 5.06 6.08
N LEU A 76 -3.20 4.32 6.32
CA LEU A 76 -1.95 4.47 5.59
C LEU A 76 -1.99 3.59 4.35
N PHE A 77 -2.15 4.22 3.19
CA PHE A 77 -2.01 3.60 1.88
C PHE A 77 -0.55 3.62 1.48
N ILE A 78 -0.04 2.48 1.02
CA ILE A 78 1.30 2.32 0.45
C ILE A 78 1.18 1.79 -0.97
N GLY A 79 1.55 2.63 -1.93
CA GLY A 79 1.73 2.23 -3.32
C GLY A 79 3.12 1.64 -3.46
N ALA A 80 3.21 0.33 -3.70
CA ALA A 80 4.49 -0.36 -3.79
C ALA A 80 4.72 -1.00 -5.16
N MET A 81 5.93 -0.84 -5.68
CA MET A 81 6.47 -1.63 -6.78
C MET A 81 7.19 -2.85 -6.22
N ILE A 82 6.94 -4.04 -6.79
CA ILE A 82 7.56 -5.28 -6.33
C ILE A 82 8.59 -5.73 -7.36
N VAL A 83 9.86 -5.83 -6.94
CA VAL A 83 10.96 -6.30 -7.78
C VAL A 83 11.62 -7.48 -7.07
N GLY A 84 11.54 -8.69 -7.64
CA GLY A 84 12.16 -9.87 -7.05
C GLY A 84 11.74 -10.17 -5.60
N ASN A 85 10.44 -10.05 -5.29
CA ASN A 85 9.88 -10.21 -3.94
C ASN A 85 10.43 -9.20 -2.90
N LYS A 86 10.88 -8.02 -3.37
CA LYS A 86 11.28 -6.89 -2.54
C LYS A 86 10.35 -5.69 -2.83
N PRO A 87 9.73 -5.10 -1.81
CA PRO A 87 8.87 -3.94 -1.99
C PRO A 87 9.68 -2.65 -2.05
N TYR A 88 9.30 -1.76 -2.97
CA TYR A 88 9.82 -0.40 -3.09
C TYR A 88 8.64 0.57 -3.02
N VAL A 89 8.68 1.52 -2.09
CA VAL A 89 7.62 2.54 -1.96
C VAL A 89 7.69 3.47 -3.16
N LEU A 90 6.56 3.62 -3.85
CA LEU A 90 6.34 4.64 -4.87
C LEU A 90 5.70 5.88 -4.26
N GLU A 91 4.68 5.68 -3.43
CA GLU A 91 3.89 6.76 -2.85
C GLU A 91 3.22 6.33 -1.54
N PHE A 92 2.91 7.32 -0.71
CA PHE A 92 2.03 7.19 0.44
C PHE A 92 0.76 8.01 0.20
N ASN A 93 -0.39 7.47 0.60
CA ASN A 93 -1.62 8.25 0.75
C ASN A 93 -2.19 8.06 2.16
N VAL A 94 -3.00 9.00 2.62
CA VAL A 94 -3.54 9.06 3.99
C VAL A 94 -5.04 8.75 4.06
N ARG A 95 -5.52 7.97 3.10
CA ARG A 95 -6.92 7.53 2.95
C ARG A 95 -6.99 6.21 2.20
N PHE A 96 -8.18 5.61 2.15
CA PHE A 96 -8.43 4.53 1.20
C PHE A 96 -8.25 5.01 -0.26
N GLY A 97 -7.79 4.08 -1.09
CA GLY A 97 -7.79 4.25 -2.54
C GLY A 97 -9.21 4.19 -3.08
N ASP A 98 -9.44 4.85 -4.20
CA ASP A 98 -10.66 4.76 -4.97
C ASP A 98 -10.20 4.40 -6.39
N PRO A 99 -10.50 3.18 -6.89
CA PRO A 99 -10.19 2.81 -8.26
C PRO A 99 -11.07 3.61 -9.23
#